data_AF-L9X300-F1
#
_entry.id   AF-L9X300-F1
#
_cell.length_a   1.000
_cell.length_b   1.000
_cell.length_c   1.000
_cell.angle_alpha   90.00
_cell.angle_beta   90.00
_cell.angle_gamma   90.00
#
_symmetry.space_group_name_H-M   'P 1'
#
loop_
_entity.id
_entity.type
_entity.pdbx_description
1 polymer ?
#
loop_
_entity_poly.entity_id
_entity_poly.type
_entity_poly.pdbx_seq_one_letter_code
_entity_poly.pdbx_strand_id
1 'polypeptide(L)' 'MPNCQNCGGYVTRDFVRVFGVEGAVAGCPNCTTYRQLQEGGGVEDGGGSSPWEPKASRPT' A
#
# COMPACT_ATOMS: atom_id res chain seq x y z
N MET A 1 22.44 0.93 -0.66
CA MET A 1 21.02 1.33 -0.85
C MET A 1 20.14 0.31 -0.14
N PRO A 2 18.98 0.70 0.39
CA PRO A 2 18.12 -0.23 1.13
C PRO A 2 17.47 -1.28 0.22
N ASN A 3 17.13 -2.42 0.81
CA ASN A 3 16.51 -3.56 0.13
C ASN A 3 15.23 -3.98 0.86
N CYS A 4 14.25 -4.45 0.07
CA CYS A 4 13.03 -5.07 0.57
C CYS A 4 13.35 -6.38 1.31
N GLN A 5 12.81 -6.57 2.52
CA GLN A 5 13.04 -7.79 3.30
C GLN A 5 12.24 -8.99 2.81
N ASN A 6 11.18 -8.77 2.02
CA ASN A 6 10.33 -9.85 1.51
C ASN A 6 10.89 -10.48 0.23
N CYS A 7 11.31 -9.66 -0.74
CA CYS A 7 11.81 -10.17 -2.03
C CYS A 7 13.27 -9.83 -2.35
N GLY A 8 13.97 -9.09 -1.48
CA GLY A 8 15.34 -8.62 -1.74
C GLY A 8 15.43 -7.49 -2.78
N GLY A 9 14.31 -7.09 -3.38
CA GLY A 9 14.22 -6.05 -4.38
C GLY A 9 14.79 -4.71 -3.90
N TYR A 10 15.38 -3.97 -4.84
CA TYR A 10 15.97 -2.67 -4.57
C TYR A 10 14.88 -1.62 -4.26
N VAL A 11 15.10 -0.81 -3.22
CA VAL A 11 14.20 0.32 -2.87
C VAL A 11 15.00 1.60 -2.60
N THR A 12 14.33 2.75 -2.68
CA THR A 12 14.96 4.05 -2.40
C THR A 12 14.90 4.39 -0.91
N ARG A 13 15.75 5.33 -0.48
CA ARG A 13 15.74 5.82 0.91
C ARG A 13 14.43 6.53 1.22
N ASP A 14 13.89 7.29 0.27
CA ASP A 14 12.60 7.96 0.39
C ASP A 14 11.45 6.96 0.56
N PHE A 15 11.53 5.81 -0.11
CA PHE A 15 10.56 4.73 0.05
C PHE A 15 10.56 4.17 1.46
N VAL A 16 11.75 3.86 1.99
CA VAL A 16 11.91 3.39 3.38
C VAL A 16 11.46 4.45 4.39
N ARG A 17 11.59 5.73 4.08
CA ARG A 17 11.14 6.81 4.97
C ARG A 17 9.61 6.85 5.12
N VAL A 18 8.88 6.51 4.06
CA VAL A 18 7.41 6.59 4.04
C VAL A 18 6.75 5.28 4.47
N PHE A 19 7.29 4.15 4.01
CA PHE A 19 6.68 2.83 4.19
C PHE A 19 7.51 1.89 5.07
N GLY A 20 8.73 2.30 5.44
CA GLY A 20 9.61 1.48 6.27
C GLY A 20 9.41 1.72 7.75
N VAL A 21 9.72 0.68 8.53
CA VAL A 21 9.74 0.70 9.99
C VAL A 21 11.18 0.39 10.40
N GLU A 22 11.73 1.19 11.32
CA GLU A 22 13.13 1.05 11.79
C GLU A 22 14.20 1.05 10.67
N GLY A 23 13.91 1.73 9.55
CA GLY A 23 14.84 1.82 8.42
C GLY A 23 14.87 0.60 7.50
N ALA A 24 13.94 -0.34 7.66
CA ALA A 24 13.73 -1.46 6.74
C ALA A 24 12.29 -1.45 6.22
N VAL A 25 12.07 -2.05 5.04
CA VAL A 25 10.73 -2.17 4.47
C VAL A 25 10.33 -3.63 4.32
N ALA A 26 9.16 -3.98 4.88
CA ALA A 26 8.63 -5.33 4.86
C ALA A 26 8.12 -5.75 3.47
N GLY A 27 7.80 -4.80 2.59
CA GLY A 27 7.38 -5.08 1.22
C GLY A 27 7.78 -3.96 0.25
N CYS A 28 7.74 -4.23 -1.04
CA CYS A 28 8.02 -3.22 -2.06
C CYS A 28 7.09 -3.40 -3.26
N PRO A 29 6.94 -2.41 -4.15
CA PRO A 29 6.02 -2.48 -5.28
C PRO A 29 6.40 -3.54 -6.31
N ASN A 30 7.56 -4.18 -6.17
CA ASN A 30 7.99 -5.29 -7.01
C ASN A 30 7.34 -6.63 -6.60
N CYS A 31 7.01 -6.81 -5.32
CA CYS A 31 6.46 -8.07 -4.79
C CYS A 31 5.07 -7.93 -4.17
N THR A 32 4.59 -6.71 -3.95
CA THR A 32 3.29 -6.45 -3.32
C THR A 32 2.68 -5.16 -3.87
N THR A 33 1.41 -4.92 -3.58
CA THR A 33 0.69 -3.69 -3.97
C THR A 33 0.82 -2.59 -2.93
N TYR A 34 0.67 -1.32 -3.35
CA TYR A 34 0.64 -0.16 -2.44
C TYR A 34 -0.45 -0.27 -1.37
N ARG A 35 -1.60 -0.87 -1.72
CA ARG A 35 -2.67 -1.12 -0.76
C ARG A 35 -2.19 -1.99 0.40
N GLN A 36 -1.57 -3.13 0.10
CA GLN A 36 -1.03 -4.04 1.12
C GLN A 36 0.12 -3.42 1.93
N LEU A 37 0.92 -2.54 1.32
CA LEU A 37 1.96 -1.80 2.02
C LEU A 37 1.39 -0.79 3.03
N GLN A 38 0.27 -0.18 2.69
CA GLN A 38 -0.41 0.79 3.53
C GLN A 38 -1.18 0.09 4.66
N GLU A 39 -1.89 -1.01 4.35
CA GLU A 39 -2.61 -1.83 5.33
C GLU A 39 -1.66 -2.52 6.33
N GLY A 40 -0.43 -2.86 5.94
CA GLY A 40 0.56 -3.45 6.85
C GLY A 40 1.41 -2.44 7.64
N GLY A 41 1.33 -1.13 7.33
CA GLY A 41 2.31 -0.13 7.75
C GLY A 41 1.79 1.00 8.65
N GLY A 42 0.47 1.17 8.80
CA GLY A 42 -0.05 2.17 9.73
C GLY A 42 -1.48 2.58 9.42
N VAL A 43 -2.23 2.70 10.52
CA VAL A 43 -3.61 3.15 10.69
C VAL A 43 -4.69 2.22 10.14
N GLU A 44 -5.33 1.52 11.08
CA GLU A 44 -6.64 0.90 10.89
C GLU A 44 -7.63 1.98 10.42
N ASP A 45 -8.17 1.72 9.24
CA ASP A 45 -9.51 2.05 8.74
C ASP A 45 -10.09 3.44 9.05
N GLY A 46 -10.21 4.24 8.00
CA GLY A 46 -11.01 5.45 8.00
C GLY A 46 -11.14 6.05 6.61
N GLY A 47 -11.66 5.29 5.64
CA GLY A 47 -11.92 5.88 4.32
C GLY A 47 -12.24 4.92 3.18
N GLY A 48 -12.53 3.65 3.46
CA GLY A 48 -13.02 2.70 2.47
C GLY A 48 -14.53 2.82 2.23
N SER A 49 -15.03 4.02 1.92
CA SER A 49 -16.40 4.19 1.39
C SER A 49 -16.36 5.23 0.29
N SER A 50 -16.26 4.78 -0.96
CA SER A 50 -16.72 5.56 -2.10
C SER A 50 -18.24 5.38 -2.20
N PRO A 51 -19.08 6.36 -1.84
CA PRO A 51 -20.48 6.37 -2.22
C PRO A 51 -20.61 6.88 -3.66
N TRP A 52 -20.00 6.20 -4.63
CA TRP A 52 -20.37 6.39 -6.02
C TRP A 52 -21.01 5.09 -6.50
N GLU A 53 -22.31 4.98 -6.25
CA GLU A 53 -23.16 4.04 -6.97
C GLU A 53 -23.42 4.67 -8.35
N PRO A 54 -22.96 4.10 -9.48
CA PRO A 54 -23.55 4.44 -10.75
C PRO A 54 -24.94 3.81 -10.73
N LYS A 55 -25.98 4.61 -10.44
CA LYS A 55 -27.36 4.12 -10.41
C LYS A 55 -27.69 3.52 -11.77
N ALA A 56 -27.65 2.19 -11.82
CA ALA A 56 -28.12 1.41 -12.95
C ALA A 56 -29.54 1.85 -13.28
N SER A 57 -29.75 2.17 -14.54
CA SER A 57 -31.04 2.38 -15.18
C SER A 57 -32.07 1.38 -14.64
N ARG A 58 -33.18 1.87 -14.09
CA ARG A 58 -34.33 1.03 -13.75
C ARG A 58 -35.06 0.67 -15.06
N PRO A 59 -35.26 -0.61 -15.40
CA PRO A 59 -36.33 -1.01 -16.29
C PRO A 59 -37.57 -1.36 -15.47
N THR A 60 -38.66 -0.61 -15.65
CA THR A 60 -39.99 -1.10 -16.05
C THR A 60 -41.02 0.03 -16.02
#